data_AF-A0A2X1RR29-F1
#
_entry.id   AF-A0A2X1RR29-F1
#
_cell.length_a   1.000
_cell.length_b   1.000
_cell.length_c   1.000
_cell.angle_alpha   90.00
_cell.angle_beta   90.00
_cell.angle_gamma   90.00
#
_symmetry.space_group_name_H-M   'P 1'
#
loop_
_entity.id
_entity.type
_entity.pdbx_description
1 polymer ?
#
loop_
_entity_poly.entity_id
_entity_poly.type
_entity_poly.pdbx_seq_one_letter_code
_entity_poly.pdbx_strand_id
1 'polypeptide(L)'
;MAKQRSVFKEGAVKNGVDGELSMKIFDLVEKFAGYGFNKSHSAAYALVSYQTLWLKTHFPAEFMAAVMTSEMDNTDKIVGLYDECLRMGLKVTPPDINVGKHHFSVNEQGEIVYGIGAIKGVGEGPIEALVTARNEGGIFKDLFDLCARVDLKKINRRTFESLIMSGAFDKLGPHRAALSKNLEDALKASDQHAKDEAMGQTDMFGVLTETHEDVENAYANTPPYTEKQILDGERETLGLYLSSHPVSRYLKELSHYTSTKVERSCTKSPWTN
;
A
#
# COMPACT_ATOMS: atom_id res chain seq x y z
N MET A 1 -51.96 19.70 6.11
CA MET A 1 -51.82 20.14 4.71
C MET A 1 -52.97 21.00 4.19
N ALA A 2 -54.24 20.69 4.47
CA ALA A 2 -55.40 21.47 3.98
C ALA A 2 -55.31 23.00 4.21
N LYS A 3 -54.90 23.45 5.41
CA LYS A 3 -54.71 24.88 5.72
C LYS A 3 -53.62 25.55 4.86
N GLN A 4 -52.52 24.86 4.59
CA GLN A 4 -51.42 25.40 3.78
C GLN A 4 -51.76 25.42 2.29
N ARG A 5 -52.60 24.49 1.82
CA ARG A 5 -53.12 24.47 0.43
C ARG A 5 -53.93 25.73 0.11
N SER A 6 -54.84 26.14 0.99
CA SER A 6 -55.63 27.37 0.80
C SER A 6 -54.75 28.62 0.77
N VAL A 7 -53.81 28.73 1.72
CA VAL A 7 -52.86 29.85 1.79
C VAL A 7 -51.99 29.94 0.53
N PHE A 8 -51.50 28.81 0.02
CA PHE A 8 -50.71 28.75 -1.20
C PHE A 8 -51.51 29.19 -2.43
N LYS A 9 -52.76 28.71 -2.57
CA LYS A 9 -53.65 29.08 -3.69
C LYS A 9 -53.97 30.58 -3.70
N GLU A 10 -54.35 31.13 -2.55
CA GLU A 10 -54.65 32.57 -2.42
C GLU A 10 -53.42 33.44 -2.72
N GLY A 11 -52.25 33.04 -2.22
CA GLY A 11 -50.98 33.70 -2.52
C GLY A 11 -50.60 33.64 -4.01
N ALA A 12 -50.82 32.50 -4.66
CA ALA A 12 -50.56 32.33 -6.10
C ALA A 12 -51.47 33.23 -6.95
N VAL A 13 -52.77 33.28 -6.66
CA VAL A 13 -53.74 34.14 -7.37
C VAL A 13 -53.39 35.62 -7.19
N LYS A 14 -52.97 36.03 -5.99
CA LYS A 14 -52.52 37.40 -5.72
C LYS A 14 -51.28 37.80 -6.53
N ASN A 15 -50.43 36.82 -6.86
CA ASN A 15 -49.25 37.00 -7.72
C ASN A 15 -49.57 36.81 -9.22
N GLY A 16 -50.84 36.71 -9.61
CA GLY A 16 -51.27 36.58 -11.00
C GLY A 16 -51.14 35.18 -11.59
N VAL A 17 -50.98 34.15 -10.76
CA VAL A 17 -50.89 32.74 -11.20
C VAL A 17 -52.27 32.08 -11.12
N ASP A 18 -52.63 31.32 -12.15
CA ASP A 18 -53.89 30.56 -12.18
C ASP A 18 -54.02 29.58 -11.00
N GLY A 19 -55.19 29.57 -10.38
CA GLY A 19 -55.45 28.83 -9.15
C GLY A 19 -55.59 27.31 -9.33
N GLU A 20 -55.89 26.83 -10.54
CA GLU A 20 -55.91 25.39 -10.82
C GLU A 20 -54.49 24.88 -11.08
N LEU A 21 -53.71 25.62 -11.87
CA LEU A 21 -52.29 25.34 -12.11
C LEU A 21 -51.49 25.34 -10.80
N SER A 22 -51.70 26.32 -9.91
CA SER A 22 -50.99 26.38 -8.63
C SER A 22 -51.25 25.14 -7.76
N MET A 23 -52.47 24.60 -7.78
CA MET A 23 -52.80 23.39 -7.01
C MET A 23 -52.16 22.13 -7.59
N LYS A 24 -52.09 22.01 -8.92
CA LYS A 24 -51.33 20.93 -9.59
C LYS A 24 -49.85 20.98 -9.23
N ILE A 25 -49.24 22.17 -9.17
CA ILE A 25 -47.84 22.34 -8.73
C ILE A 25 -47.68 21.97 -7.26
N PHE A 26 -48.62 22.37 -6.40
CA PHE A 26 -48.59 22.02 -4.97
C PHE A 26 -48.61 20.49 -4.76
N ASP A 27 -49.46 19.77 -5.51
CA ASP A 27 -49.50 18.29 -5.46
C ASP A 27 -48.15 17.66 -5.84
N LEU A 28 -47.44 18.24 -6.83
CA LEU A 28 -46.09 17.81 -7.19
C LEU A 28 -45.08 18.10 -6.06
N VAL A 29 -45.11 19.31 -5.49
CA VAL A 29 -44.23 19.69 -4.38
C VAL A 29 -44.44 18.76 -3.18
N GLU A 30 -45.69 18.44 -2.82
CA GLU A 30 -46.00 17.51 -1.73
C GLU A 30 -45.45 16.10 -2.02
N LYS A 31 -45.59 15.61 -3.26
CA LYS A 31 -45.02 14.32 -3.67
C LYS A 31 -43.48 14.30 -3.62
N PHE A 32 -42.83 15.35 -4.13
CA PHE A 32 -41.36 15.44 -4.13
C PHE A 32 -40.78 15.77 -2.76
N ALA A 33 -41.52 16.41 -1.87
CA ALA A 33 -41.08 16.71 -0.51
C ALA A 33 -40.74 15.44 0.28
N GLY A 34 -41.38 14.30 -0.03
CA GLY A 34 -41.03 13.00 0.55
C GLY A 34 -39.61 12.52 0.21
N TYR A 35 -39.02 13.01 -0.88
CA TYR A 35 -37.64 12.74 -1.31
C TYR A 35 -36.79 14.02 -1.34
N GLY A 36 -37.28 15.10 -0.71
CA GLY A 36 -36.60 16.39 -0.69
C GLY A 36 -35.28 16.28 0.09
N PHE A 37 -34.18 16.70 -0.52
CA PHE A 37 -32.86 16.64 0.10
C PHE A 37 -32.42 18.01 0.63
N ASN A 38 -31.71 18.02 1.75
CA ASN A 38 -31.18 19.25 2.32
C ASN A 38 -30.02 19.79 1.47
N LYS A 39 -30.25 20.89 0.74
CA LYS A 39 -29.28 21.46 -0.19
C LYS A 39 -27.99 21.93 0.51
N SER A 40 -28.08 22.53 1.69
CA SER A 40 -26.88 22.98 2.44
C SER A 40 -25.97 21.82 2.82
N HIS A 41 -26.53 20.70 3.27
CA HIS A 41 -25.77 19.50 3.61
C HIS A 41 -25.15 18.87 2.37
N SER A 42 -25.94 18.71 1.29
CA SER A 42 -25.43 18.18 0.01
C SER A 42 -24.28 19.01 -0.55
N ALA A 43 -24.41 20.34 -0.55
CA ALA A 43 -23.40 21.24 -1.09
C ALA A 43 -22.08 21.15 -0.32
N ALA A 44 -22.13 21.02 1.01
CA ALA A 44 -20.93 20.89 1.83
C ALA A 44 -20.14 19.59 1.52
N TYR A 45 -20.83 18.46 1.39
CA TYR A 45 -20.17 17.18 1.05
C TYR A 45 -19.72 17.14 -0.42
N ALA A 46 -20.50 17.73 -1.34
CA ALA A 46 -20.13 17.82 -2.74
C ALA A 46 -18.81 18.61 -2.94
N LEU A 47 -18.57 19.63 -2.10
CA LEU A 47 -17.30 20.35 -2.11
C LEU A 47 -16.11 19.44 -1.76
N VAL A 48 -16.24 18.59 -0.74
CA VAL A 48 -15.20 17.62 -0.37
C VAL A 48 -14.96 16.62 -1.50
N SER A 49 -16.03 16.09 -2.10
CA SER A 49 -15.92 15.20 -3.27
C SER A 49 -15.24 15.88 -4.46
N TYR A 50 -15.51 17.17 -4.69
CA TYR A 50 -14.84 17.93 -5.73
C TYR A 50 -13.36 18.14 -5.42
N GLN A 51 -13.01 18.45 -4.17
CA GLN A 51 -11.62 18.61 -3.74
C GLN A 51 -10.82 17.31 -3.91
N THR A 52 -11.39 16.16 -3.52
CA THR A 52 -10.71 14.86 -3.73
C THR A 52 -10.56 14.52 -5.20
N LEU A 53 -11.58 14.78 -6.02
CA LEU A 53 -11.49 14.60 -7.47
C LEU A 53 -10.42 15.51 -8.09
N TRP A 54 -10.36 16.77 -7.67
CA TRP A 54 -9.38 17.74 -8.16
C TRP A 54 -7.95 17.29 -7.83
N LEU A 55 -7.71 16.86 -6.58
CA LEU A 55 -6.41 16.30 -6.18
C LEU A 55 -6.06 15.04 -6.98
N LYS A 56 -7.00 14.11 -7.14
CA LYS A 56 -6.81 12.90 -7.95
C LYS A 56 -6.51 13.21 -9.42
N THR A 57 -7.01 14.33 -9.94
CA THR A 57 -6.81 14.73 -11.35
C THR A 57 -5.47 15.40 -11.58
N HIS A 58 -5.02 16.26 -10.66
CA HIS A 58 -3.81 17.08 -10.83
C HIS A 58 -2.57 16.51 -10.14
N PHE A 59 -2.73 15.77 -9.04
CA PHE A 59 -1.66 15.14 -8.25
C PHE A 59 -2.00 13.68 -7.96
N PRO A 60 -2.17 12.84 -9.01
CA PRO A 60 -2.70 11.49 -8.87
C PRO A 60 -1.81 10.58 -8.02
N ALA A 61 -0.48 10.69 -8.14
CA ALA A 61 0.46 9.84 -7.39
C ALA A 61 0.40 10.15 -5.89
N GLU A 62 0.47 11.42 -5.51
CA GLU A 62 0.43 11.89 -4.13
C GLU A 62 -0.94 11.63 -3.49
N PHE A 63 -2.02 11.89 -4.25
CA PHE A 63 -3.38 11.60 -3.79
C PHE A 63 -3.56 10.10 -3.52
N MET A 64 -3.16 9.24 -4.45
CA MET A 64 -3.28 7.80 -4.26
C MET A 64 -2.39 7.30 -3.11
N ALA A 65 -1.16 7.80 -2.98
CA ALA A 65 -0.30 7.49 -1.84
C ALA A 65 -0.94 7.90 -0.50
N ALA A 66 -1.61 9.05 -0.44
CA ALA A 66 -2.33 9.51 0.75
C ALA A 66 -3.54 8.62 1.07
N VAL A 67 -4.34 8.24 0.05
CA VAL A 67 -5.49 7.35 0.24
C VAL A 67 -5.03 5.95 0.69
N MET A 68 -3.98 5.40 0.08
CA MET A 68 -3.38 4.13 0.52
C MET A 68 -2.85 4.23 1.95
N THR A 69 -2.25 5.36 2.33
CA THR A 69 -1.82 5.59 3.71
C THR A 69 -2.99 5.61 4.69
N SER A 70 -4.12 6.22 4.32
CA SER A 70 -5.30 6.30 5.20
C SER A 70 -5.97 4.94 5.48
N GLU A 71 -5.71 3.95 4.62
CA GLU A 71 -6.28 2.60 4.70
C GLU A 71 -5.21 1.53 4.93
N MET A 72 -4.02 1.92 5.40
CA MET A 72 -2.86 1.04 5.52
C MET A 72 -3.06 -0.17 6.44
N ASP A 73 -3.96 -0.04 7.43
CA ASP A 73 -4.33 -1.11 8.35
C ASP A 73 -5.28 -2.15 7.72
N ASN A 74 -5.86 -1.84 6.55
CA ASN A 74 -6.82 -2.69 5.86
C ASN A 74 -6.25 -3.20 4.53
N THR A 75 -5.63 -4.36 4.58
CA THR A 75 -5.00 -4.99 3.41
C THR A 75 -5.95 -5.17 2.24
N ASP A 76 -7.22 -5.54 2.49
CA ASP A 76 -8.19 -5.79 1.42
C ASP A 76 -8.50 -4.51 0.62
N LYS A 77 -8.57 -3.36 1.31
CA LYS A 77 -8.73 -2.07 0.66
C LYS A 77 -7.47 -1.65 -0.09
N ILE A 78 -6.28 -1.93 0.45
CA ILE A 78 -5.01 -1.65 -0.23
C ILE A 78 -4.94 -2.38 -1.58
N VAL A 79 -5.41 -3.62 -1.67
CA VAL A 79 -5.47 -4.35 -2.96
C VAL A 79 -6.31 -3.59 -3.98
N GLY A 80 -7.51 -3.17 -3.61
CA GLY A 80 -8.38 -2.41 -4.51
C GLY A 80 -7.81 -1.04 -4.92
N LEU A 81 -7.10 -0.37 -4.02
CA LEU A 81 -6.40 0.90 -4.30
C LEU A 81 -5.17 0.68 -5.19
N TYR A 82 -4.45 -0.42 -5.00
CA TYR A 82 -3.32 -0.80 -5.83
C TYR A 82 -3.76 -1.07 -7.28
N ASP A 83 -4.86 -1.82 -7.46
CA ASP A 83 -5.45 -2.05 -8.77
C ASP A 83 -5.91 -0.75 -9.44
N GLU A 84 -6.44 0.20 -8.66
CA GLU A 84 -6.78 1.54 -9.15
C GLU A 84 -5.55 2.31 -9.63
N CYS A 85 -4.44 2.28 -8.88
CA CYS A 85 -3.18 2.88 -9.30
C CYS A 85 -2.72 2.32 -10.65
N LEU A 86 -2.74 0.99 -10.81
CA LEU A 86 -2.40 0.34 -12.07
C LEU A 86 -3.33 0.75 -13.21
N ARG A 87 -4.65 0.82 -12.95
CA ARG A 87 -5.64 1.26 -13.94
C ARG A 87 -5.43 2.71 -14.39
N MET A 88 -4.98 3.57 -13.47
CA MET A 88 -4.63 4.96 -13.74
C MET A 88 -3.28 5.10 -14.46
N GLY A 89 -2.52 4.02 -14.64
CA GLY A 89 -1.17 4.04 -15.22
C GLY A 89 -0.09 4.53 -14.24
N LEU A 90 -0.39 4.58 -12.94
CA LEU A 90 0.58 4.90 -11.90
C LEU A 90 1.45 3.68 -11.61
N LYS A 91 2.74 3.91 -11.41
CA LYS A 91 3.68 2.86 -11.02
C LYS A 91 3.82 2.83 -9.50
N VAL A 92 3.65 1.65 -8.93
CA VAL A 92 3.86 1.38 -7.51
C VAL A 92 5.09 0.49 -7.37
N THR A 93 6.11 0.94 -6.65
CA THR A 93 7.33 0.15 -6.44
C THR A 93 7.11 -0.87 -5.32
N PRO A 94 7.85 -1.99 -5.30
CA PRO A 94 7.91 -2.86 -4.14
C PRO A 94 8.29 -2.11 -2.86
N PRO A 95 7.96 -2.68 -1.69
CA PRO A 95 8.59 -2.30 -0.43
C PRO A 95 10.11 -2.39 -0.56
N ASP A 96 10.81 -1.44 0.03
CA ASP A 96 12.28 -1.40 0.06
C ASP A 96 12.69 -0.75 1.38
N ILE A 97 13.54 -1.40 2.17
CA ILE A 97 13.97 -0.86 3.45
C ILE A 97 14.83 0.42 3.33
N ASN A 98 15.55 0.57 2.22
CA ASN A 98 16.45 1.69 2.01
C ASN A 98 15.72 2.96 1.56
N VAL A 99 14.53 2.83 0.99
CA VAL A 99 13.74 3.95 0.44
C VAL A 99 12.40 4.13 1.15
N GLY A 100 11.75 3.02 1.50
CA GLY A 100 10.42 2.96 2.09
C GLY A 100 10.33 3.70 3.42
N LYS A 101 9.20 4.35 3.63
CA LYS A 101 8.85 4.99 4.90
C LYS A 101 7.78 4.16 5.60
N HIS A 102 7.37 4.58 6.79
CA HIS A 102 6.21 3.98 7.47
C HIS A 102 4.95 4.04 6.57
N HIS A 103 4.66 5.23 6.04
CA HIS A 103 3.55 5.47 5.14
C HIS A 103 3.95 5.33 3.66
N PHE A 104 2.94 5.20 2.78
CA PHE A 104 3.17 5.30 1.34
C PHE A 104 3.70 6.69 1.01
N SER A 105 4.62 6.76 0.06
CA SER A 105 5.24 8.02 -0.35
C SER A 105 5.45 8.05 -1.85
N VAL A 106 5.80 9.21 -2.40
CA VAL A 106 6.09 9.38 -3.83
C VAL A 106 7.56 9.73 -3.97
N ASN A 107 8.28 9.03 -4.87
CA ASN A 107 9.67 9.33 -5.17
C ASN A 107 9.80 10.51 -6.15
N GLU A 108 11.03 10.96 -6.42
CA GLU A 108 11.28 12.07 -7.36
C GLU A 108 10.83 11.77 -8.79
N GLN A 109 10.70 10.48 -9.14
CA GLN A 109 10.21 10.02 -10.44
C GLN A 109 8.67 9.98 -10.54
N GLY A 110 7.95 10.34 -9.47
CA GLY A 110 6.48 10.31 -9.43
C GLY A 110 5.88 8.90 -9.23
N GLU A 111 6.69 7.92 -8.83
CA GLU A 111 6.26 6.56 -8.52
C GLU A 111 5.87 6.44 -7.03
N ILE A 112 4.85 5.65 -6.75
CA ILE A 112 4.39 5.40 -5.38
C ILE A 112 5.29 4.34 -4.75
N VAL A 113 6.02 4.72 -3.72
CA VAL A 113 6.84 3.83 -2.88
C VAL A 113 5.95 3.19 -1.83
N TYR A 114 5.98 1.85 -1.78
CA TYR A 114 5.20 1.08 -0.81
C TYR A 114 5.57 1.44 0.63
N GLY A 115 4.57 1.69 1.47
CA GLY A 115 4.78 1.94 2.90
C GLY A 115 5.09 0.65 3.64
N ILE A 116 6.18 0.62 4.40
CA ILE A 116 6.59 -0.56 5.19
C ILE A 116 5.54 -0.88 6.27
N GLY A 117 4.78 0.12 6.73
CA GLY A 117 3.66 -0.03 7.66
C GLY A 117 2.49 -0.84 7.12
N ALA A 118 2.34 -0.96 5.80
CA ALA A 118 1.27 -1.76 5.21
C ALA A 118 1.61 -3.26 5.12
N ILE A 119 2.78 -3.69 5.59
CA ILE A 119 3.20 -5.09 5.58
C ILE A 119 2.63 -5.80 6.81
N LYS A 120 1.86 -6.87 6.56
CA LYS A 120 1.25 -7.66 7.63
C LYS A 120 2.30 -8.31 8.52
N GLY A 121 2.12 -8.13 9.83
CA GLY A 121 3.04 -8.65 10.85
C GLY A 121 4.21 -7.72 11.17
N VAL A 122 4.31 -6.56 10.51
CA VAL A 122 5.28 -5.51 10.85
C VAL A 122 4.55 -4.44 11.66
N GLY A 123 4.92 -4.28 12.93
CA GLY A 123 4.37 -3.23 13.79
C GLY A 123 5.08 -1.89 13.60
N GLU A 124 4.47 -0.81 14.12
CA GLU A 124 5.02 0.55 14.07
C GLU A 124 6.39 0.66 14.75
N GLY A 125 6.56 0.06 15.93
CA GLY A 125 7.83 0.08 16.69
C GLY A 125 9.04 -0.46 15.91
N PRO A 126 8.96 -1.66 15.30
CA PRO A 126 10.01 -2.15 14.40
C PRO A 126 10.34 -1.21 13.24
N ILE A 127 9.34 -0.57 12.64
CA ILE A 127 9.53 0.33 11.49
C ILE A 127 10.26 1.60 11.92
N GLU A 128 9.85 2.18 13.05
CA GLU A 128 10.52 3.35 13.62
C GLU A 128 11.99 3.03 13.93
N ALA A 129 12.27 1.85 14.49
CA ALA A 129 13.63 1.40 14.74
C ALA A 129 14.46 1.28 13.46
N LEU A 130 13.90 0.70 12.40
CA LEU A 130 14.56 0.57 11.10
C LEU A 130 14.84 1.93 10.44
N VAL A 131 13.85 2.82 10.45
CA VAL A 131 13.98 4.18 9.88
C VAL A 131 15.00 5.01 10.68
N THR A 132 14.99 4.90 12.01
CA THR A 132 15.95 5.59 12.88
C THR A 132 17.37 5.10 12.60
N ALA A 133 17.58 3.78 12.61
CA ALA A 133 18.89 3.18 12.31
C ALA A 133 19.39 3.60 10.93
N ARG A 134 18.51 3.65 9.91
CA ARG A 134 18.84 4.14 8.57
C ARG A 134 19.23 5.63 8.56
N ASN A 135 18.53 6.47 9.30
CA ASN A 135 18.82 7.90 9.36
C ASN A 135 20.17 8.19 10.04
N GLU A 136 20.56 7.37 11.03
CA GLU A 136 21.83 7.53 11.75
C GLU A 136 23.04 6.97 10.98
N GLY A 137 22.91 5.78 10.39
CA GLY A 137 24.03 5.10 9.73
C GLY A 137 23.99 5.06 8.19
N GLY A 138 23.00 5.70 7.56
CA GLY A 138 22.81 5.69 6.11
C GLY A 138 22.15 4.41 5.57
N ILE A 139 22.28 4.17 4.26
CA ILE A 139 21.70 3.00 3.58
C ILE A 139 22.27 1.69 4.16
N PHE A 140 21.44 0.65 4.23
CA PHE A 140 21.87 -0.70 4.58
C PHE A 140 22.51 -1.38 3.38
N LYS A 141 23.68 -1.97 3.58
CA LYS A 141 24.44 -2.65 2.50
C LYS A 141 23.97 -4.09 2.29
N ASP A 142 23.83 -4.82 3.38
CA ASP A 142 23.46 -6.23 3.40
C ASP A 142 22.63 -6.55 4.66
N LEU A 143 22.23 -7.81 4.81
CA LEU A 143 21.46 -8.29 5.96
C LEU A 143 22.22 -8.19 7.28
N PHE A 144 23.54 -8.40 7.27
CA PHE A 144 24.36 -8.39 8.48
C PHE A 144 24.56 -6.96 9.01
N ASP A 145 24.84 -6.00 8.12
CA ASP A 145 24.89 -4.56 8.41
C ASP A 145 23.55 -4.08 9.00
N LEU A 146 22.43 -4.53 8.43
CA LEU A 146 21.11 -4.21 8.97
C LEU A 146 20.91 -4.79 10.37
N CYS A 147 21.22 -6.06 10.60
CA CYS A 147 21.08 -6.69 11.92
C CYS A 147 22.04 -6.10 12.96
N ALA A 148 23.24 -5.67 12.58
CA ALA A 148 24.20 -5.05 13.49
C ALA A 148 23.77 -3.64 13.96
N ARG A 149 23.06 -2.89 13.11
CA ARG A 149 22.68 -1.50 13.38
C ARG A 149 21.31 -1.34 14.06
N VAL A 150 20.47 -2.36 13.99
CA VAL A 150 19.08 -2.28 14.46
C VAL A 150 18.97 -2.93 15.84
N ASP A 151 18.25 -2.27 16.76
CA ASP A 151 17.98 -2.83 18.08
C ASP A 151 17.09 -4.08 17.98
N LEU A 152 17.72 -5.25 18.08
CA LEU A 152 17.05 -6.55 18.00
C LEU A 152 16.05 -6.79 19.14
N LYS A 153 16.04 -5.98 20.21
CA LYS A 153 14.99 -6.04 21.25
C LYS A 153 13.66 -5.49 20.74
N LYS A 154 13.69 -4.59 19.75
CA LYS A 154 12.50 -3.96 19.18
C LYS A 154 11.92 -4.76 18.00
N ILE A 155 12.72 -5.63 17.37
CA ILE A 155 12.32 -6.37 16.18
C ILE A 155 12.42 -7.87 16.43
N ASN A 156 11.29 -8.56 16.30
CA ASN A 156 11.26 -10.02 16.44
C ASN A 156 11.60 -10.71 15.10
N ARG A 157 11.99 -11.99 15.18
CA ARG A 157 12.31 -12.82 14.00
C ARG A 157 11.17 -12.87 12.97
N ARG A 158 9.92 -12.93 13.43
CA ARG A 158 8.74 -12.98 12.55
C ARG A 158 8.61 -11.71 11.70
N THR A 159 8.96 -10.55 12.24
CA THR A 159 8.97 -9.29 11.50
C THR A 159 10.00 -9.33 10.37
N PHE A 160 11.20 -9.86 10.63
CA PHE A 160 12.21 -10.06 9.58
C PHE A 160 11.72 -11.02 8.49
N GLU A 161 11.10 -12.14 8.87
CA GLU A 161 10.52 -13.09 7.91
C GLU A 161 9.44 -12.41 7.04
N SER A 162 8.54 -11.62 7.63
CA SER A 162 7.56 -10.81 6.88
C SER A 162 8.23 -9.80 5.93
N LEU A 163 9.30 -9.13 6.36
CA LEU A 163 10.04 -8.16 5.54
C LEU A 163 10.77 -8.82 4.37
N ILE A 164 11.33 -10.02 4.57
CA ILE A 164 11.93 -10.82 3.51
C ILE A 164 10.86 -11.25 2.51
N MET A 165 9.75 -11.83 2.98
CA MET A 165 8.73 -12.38 2.09
C MET A 165 7.95 -11.31 1.33
N SER A 166 7.82 -10.10 1.88
CA SER A 166 7.23 -8.94 1.20
C SER A 166 8.15 -8.30 0.15
N GLY A 167 9.42 -8.69 0.10
CA GLY A 167 10.40 -8.12 -0.83
C GLY A 167 11.10 -6.86 -0.36
N ALA A 168 10.88 -6.42 0.88
CA ALA A 168 11.53 -5.24 1.45
C ALA A 168 13.07 -5.34 1.46
N PHE A 169 13.60 -6.56 1.50
CA PHE A 169 15.03 -6.85 1.51
C PHE A 169 15.58 -7.38 0.18
N ASP A 170 14.81 -7.34 -0.91
CA ASP A 170 15.24 -7.88 -2.22
C ASP A 170 16.53 -7.22 -2.75
N LYS A 171 16.87 -6.01 -2.29
CA LYS A 171 18.12 -5.32 -2.64
C LYS A 171 19.31 -5.63 -1.73
N LEU A 172 19.09 -6.26 -0.57
CA LEU A 172 20.13 -6.54 0.42
C LEU A 172 20.83 -7.89 0.21
N GLY A 173 20.32 -8.73 -0.68
CA GLY A 173 20.89 -10.03 -0.96
C GLY A 173 20.44 -10.59 -2.31
N PRO A 174 21.01 -11.73 -2.73
CA PRO A 174 20.81 -12.24 -4.08
C PRO A 174 19.39 -12.79 -4.32
N HIS A 175 18.77 -13.42 -3.32
CA HIS A 175 17.40 -13.91 -3.39
C HIS A 175 16.79 -14.12 -1.99
N ARG A 176 15.46 -14.04 -1.88
CA ARG A 176 14.70 -14.19 -0.62
C ARG A 176 15.02 -15.48 0.16
N ALA A 177 15.27 -16.60 -0.54
CA ALA A 177 15.61 -17.86 0.14
C ALA A 177 16.96 -17.81 0.86
N ALA A 178 17.94 -17.11 0.28
CA ALA A 178 19.26 -16.91 0.88
C ALA A 178 19.15 -16.05 2.13
N LEU A 179 18.40 -14.94 2.03
CA LEU A 179 18.12 -14.05 3.16
C LEU A 179 17.39 -14.77 4.30
N SER A 180 16.38 -15.59 3.98
CA SER A 180 15.63 -16.33 5.01
C SER A 180 16.46 -17.38 5.72
N LYS A 181 17.42 -18.01 5.03
CA LYS A 181 18.30 -19.03 5.62
C LYS A 181 19.34 -18.38 6.54
N ASN A 182 19.98 -17.30 6.07
CA ASN A 182 21.06 -16.64 6.79
C ASN A 182 20.56 -15.66 7.87
N LEU A 183 19.25 -15.44 7.97
CA LEU A 183 18.66 -14.60 9.01
C LEU A 183 19.04 -15.06 10.43
N GLU A 184 19.07 -16.36 10.68
CA GLU A 184 19.41 -16.87 12.02
C GLU A 184 20.87 -16.58 12.39
N ASP A 185 21.77 -16.78 11.45
CA ASP A 185 23.20 -16.55 11.65
C ASP A 185 23.49 -15.05 11.79
N ALA A 186 22.84 -14.21 10.98
CA ALA A 186 22.94 -12.74 11.10
C ALA A 186 22.44 -12.21 12.45
N LEU A 187 21.32 -12.75 12.97
CA LEU A 187 20.81 -12.37 14.30
C LEU A 187 21.76 -12.81 15.42
N LYS A 188 22.36 -14.01 15.32
CA LYS A 188 23.34 -14.50 16.31
C LYS A 188 24.62 -13.67 16.30
N ALA A 189 25.13 -13.34 15.11
CA ALA A 189 26.33 -12.52 14.96
C ALA A 189 26.12 -11.12 15.57
N SER A 190 24.96 -10.50 15.33
CA SER A 190 24.62 -9.21 15.92
C SER A 190 24.46 -9.26 17.45
N ASP A 191 23.78 -10.28 18.00
CA ASP A 191 23.63 -10.44 19.46
C ASP A 191 25.00 -10.66 20.16
N GLN A 192 25.90 -11.39 19.52
CA GLN A 192 27.27 -11.56 20.00
C GLN A 192 28.04 -10.23 19.99
N HIS A 193 27.97 -9.48 18.89
CA HIS A 193 28.62 -8.16 18.78
C HIS A 193 28.10 -7.18 19.86
N ALA A 194 26.79 -7.11 20.07
CA ALA A 194 26.20 -6.25 21.08
C ALA A 194 26.64 -6.61 22.51
N LYS A 195 26.87 -7.91 22.80
CA LYS A 195 27.41 -8.37 24.08
C LYS A 195 28.89 -8.00 24.24
N ASP A 196 29.70 -8.19 23.21
CA ASP A 196 31.13 -7.89 23.24
C ASP A 196 31.38 -6.39 23.43
N GLU A 197 30.60 -5.54 22.76
CA GLU A 197 30.60 -4.08 22.95
C GLU A 197 30.19 -3.69 24.39
N ALA A 198 29.12 -4.29 24.92
CA ALA A 198 28.67 -4.02 26.29
C ALA A 198 29.69 -4.47 27.36
N MET A 199 30.51 -5.48 27.06
CA MET A 199 31.58 -5.96 27.93
C MET A 199 32.87 -5.12 27.82
N GLY A 200 32.89 -4.09 26.95
CA GLY A 200 34.08 -3.26 26.73
C GLY A 200 35.23 -4.01 26.06
N GLN A 201 34.96 -5.19 25.50
CA GLN A 201 35.88 -5.92 24.64
C GLN A 201 35.75 -5.34 23.23
N THR A 202 36.55 -4.33 22.92
CA THR A 202 36.91 -4.08 21.52
C THR A 202 37.73 -5.27 21.04
N ASP A 203 37.17 -6.05 20.12
CA ASP A 203 37.84 -7.20 19.54
C ASP A 203 39.21 -6.77 18.95
N MET A 204 40.30 -7.14 19.62
CA MET A 204 41.67 -6.75 19.25
C MET A 204 42.15 -7.42 17.95
N PHE A 205 41.38 -8.36 17.40
CA PHE A 205 41.63 -8.94 16.08
C PHE A 205 40.79 -8.32 14.97
N GLY A 206 39.94 -7.34 15.29
CA GLY A 206 38.89 -6.91 14.38
C GLY A 206 37.90 -8.04 14.22
N VAL A 207 36.64 -7.73 14.48
CA VAL A 207 35.51 -8.65 14.31
C VAL A 207 35.78 -9.54 13.10
N LEU A 208 35.72 -10.85 13.29
CA LEU A 208 35.33 -11.77 12.21
C LEU A 208 33.90 -11.39 11.80
N THR A 209 33.68 -10.15 11.33
CA THR A 209 32.67 -9.90 10.33
C THR A 209 33.16 -10.82 9.24
N GLU A 210 32.44 -11.92 9.05
CA GLU A 210 32.53 -12.71 7.83
C GLU A 210 32.88 -11.72 6.71
N THR A 211 34.05 -11.91 6.10
CA THR A 211 34.48 -11.02 5.03
C THR A 211 33.36 -10.95 4.00
N HIS A 212 33.30 -9.91 3.18
CA HIS A 212 32.25 -9.85 2.15
C HIS A 212 32.20 -11.16 1.33
N GLU A 213 33.35 -11.83 1.17
CA GLU A 213 33.53 -13.17 0.60
C GLU A 213 32.91 -14.31 1.44
N ASP A 214 33.00 -14.31 2.77
CA ASP A 214 32.37 -15.30 3.65
C ASP A 214 30.84 -15.19 3.65
N VAL A 215 30.32 -13.95 3.64
CA VAL A 215 28.88 -13.66 3.51
C VAL A 215 28.37 -14.10 2.13
N GLU A 216 29.12 -13.82 1.06
CA GLU A 216 28.81 -14.31 -0.28
C GLU A 216 28.86 -15.85 -0.37
N ASN A 217 29.84 -16.49 0.27
CA ASN A 217 29.94 -17.95 0.36
C ASN A 217 28.78 -18.57 1.15
N ALA A 218 28.30 -17.91 2.21
CA ALA A 218 27.12 -18.34 2.97
C ALA A 218 25.84 -18.32 2.12
N TYR A 219 25.72 -17.36 1.18
CA TYR A 219 24.60 -17.28 0.25
C TYR A 219 24.67 -18.31 -0.91
N ALA A 220 25.88 -18.68 -1.34
CA ALA A 220 26.14 -19.42 -2.59
C ALA A 220 25.48 -20.80 -2.71
N ASN A 221 25.10 -21.45 -1.60
CA ASN A 221 24.62 -22.85 -1.61
C ASN A 221 23.10 -23.01 -1.42
N THR A 222 22.31 -21.94 -1.56
CA THR A 222 20.86 -22.02 -1.30
C THR A 222 20.06 -21.94 -2.59
N PRO A 223 19.22 -22.95 -2.92
CA PRO A 223 18.37 -22.87 -4.10
C PRO A 223 17.35 -21.72 -3.93
N PRO A 224 17.11 -20.90 -4.97
CA PRO A 224 16.07 -19.88 -4.94
C PRO A 224 14.68 -20.48 -4.70
N TYR A 225 13.78 -19.69 -4.11
CA TYR A 225 12.38 -20.10 -4.01
C TYR A 225 11.75 -20.25 -5.38
N THR A 226 10.82 -21.19 -5.48
CA THR A 226 9.97 -21.30 -6.66
C THR A 226 9.06 -20.06 -6.75
N GLU A 227 8.66 -19.68 -7.97
CA GLU A 227 7.73 -18.55 -8.18
C GLU A 227 6.47 -18.69 -7.33
N LYS A 228 5.94 -19.91 -7.19
CA LYS A 228 4.77 -20.18 -6.34
C LYS A 228 5.01 -19.80 -4.87
N GLN A 229 6.17 -20.16 -4.31
CA GLN A 229 6.50 -19.84 -2.92
C GLN A 229 6.65 -18.32 -2.71
N ILE A 230 7.24 -17.62 -3.68
CA ILE A 230 7.36 -16.15 -3.65
C ILE A 230 5.96 -15.52 -3.65
N LEU A 231 5.10 -15.95 -4.58
CA LEU A 231 3.73 -15.43 -4.69
C LEU A 231 2.87 -15.72 -3.46
N ASP A 232 2.98 -16.93 -2.91
CA ASP A 232 2.26 -17.29 -1.69
C ASP A 232 2.72 -16.42 -0.50
N GLY A 233 4.03 -16.15 -0.40
CA GLY A 233 4.60 -15.25 0.62
C GLY A 233 4.21 -13.78 0.44
N GLU A 234 4.16 -13.27 -0.80
CA GLU A 234 3.66 -11.92 -1.09
C GLU A 234 2.20 -11.77 -0.71
N ARG A 235 1.36 -12.76 -1.03
CA ARG A 235 -0.06 -12.73 -0.64
C ARG A 235 -0.23 -12.74 0.87
N GLU A 236 0.56 -13.54 1.58
CA GLU A 236 0.45 -13.63 3.04
C GLU A 236 0.87 -12.33 3.74
N THR A 237 1.90 -11.65 3.21
CA THR A 237 2.48 -10.45 3.82
C THR A 237 1.86 -9.15 3.34
N LEU A 238 1.63 -9.01 2.03
CA LEU A 238 1.10 -7.79 1.41
C LEU A 238 -0.40 -7.87 1.10
N GLY A 239 -0.98 -9.07 1.08
CA GLY A 239 -2.37 -9.29 0.63
C GLY A 239 -2.53 -9.30 -0.89
N LEU A 240 -1.48 -8.99 -1.66
CA LEU A 240 -1.48 -8.93 -3.12
C LEU A 240 -0.27 -9.65 -3.71
N TYR A 241 -0.35 -9.96 -5.00
CA TYR A 241 0.77 -10.51 -5.76
C TYR A 241 1.47 -9.38 -6.52
N LEU A 242 2.70 -9.08 -6.12
CA LEU A 242 3.44 -7.92 -6.64
C LEU A 242 4.32 -8.31 -7.84
N SER A 243 5.01 -9.45 -7.73
CA SER A 243 6.00 -9.91 -8.70
C SER A 243 5.38 -10.47 -9.98
N SER A 244 4.32 -11.29 -9.85
CA SER A 244 3.65 -11.98 -10.95
C SER A 244 2.23 -12.35 -10.53
N HIS A 245 1.36 -12.71 -11.47
CA HIS A 245 0.04 -13.26 -11.12
C HIS A 245 0.08 -14.80 -11.15
N PRO A 246 -0.57 -15.56 -10.24
CA PRO A 246 -0.52 -17.03 -10.22
C PRO A 246 -0.96 -17.69 -11.54
N VAL A 247 -1.87 -17.04 -12.25
CA VAL A 247 -2.38 -17.49 -13.56
C VAL A 247 -1.36 -17.30 -14.67
N SER A 248 -0.35 -16.43 -14.49
CA SER A 248 0.66 -16.10 -15.51
C SER A 248 1.35 -17.34 -16.08
N ARG A 249 1.60 -18.34 -15.21
CA ARG A 249 2.19 -19.62 -15.59
C ARG A 249 1.35 -20.42 -16.58
N TYR A 250 0.02 -20.30 -16.48
CA TYR A 250 -0.94 -21.06 -17.27
C TYR A 250 -1.48 -20.26 -18.47
N LEU A 251 -1.04 -19.01 -18.69
CA LEU A 251 -1.57 -18.16 -19.77
C LEU A 251 -1.45 -18.80 -21.15
N LYS A 252 -0.35 -19.53 -21.41
CA LYS A 252 -0.17 -20.25 -22.68
C LYS A 252 -1.21 -21.35 -22.86
N GLU A 253 -1.46 -22.16 -21.84
CA GLU A 253 -2.46 -23.22 -21.87
C GLU A 253 -3.88 -22.65 -21.97
N LEU A 254 -4.18 -21.62 -21.17
CA LEU A 254 -5.48 -20.94 -21.18
C LEU A 254 -5.80 -20.30 -22.54
N SER A 255 -4.80 -19.84 -23.28
CA SER A 255 -4.99 -19.30 -24.62
C SER A 255 -5.57 -20.31 -25.62
N HIS A 256 -5.48 -21.61 -25.34
CA HIS A 256 -6.11 -22.66 -26.14
C HIS A 256 -7.58 -22.93 -25.77
N TYR A 257 -8.00 -22.55 -24.56
CA TYR A 257 -9.36 -22.81 -24.05
C TYR A 257 -10.28 -21.58 -24.11
N THR A 258 -9.71 -20.37 -24.12
CA THR A 258 -10.49 -19.13 -24.19
C THR A 258 -10.03 -18.24 -25.34
N SER A 259 -10.97 -17.82 -26.20
CA SER A 259 -10.74 -16.84 -27.26
C SER A 259 -10.50 -15.42 -26.72
N THR A 260 -10.95 -15.17 -25.49
CA THR A 260 -10.66 -13.95 -24.76
C THR A 260 -9.26 -14.07 -24.19
N LYS A 261 -8.35 -13.19 -24.61
CA LYS A 261 -7.09 -13.00 -23.87
C LYS A 261 -7.46 -12.79 -22.41
N VAL A 262 -6.89 -13.61 -21.53
CA VAL A 262 -6.76 -13.27 -20.10
C VAL A 262 -5.70 -12.17 -20.02
N GLU A 263 -5.95 -11.06 -20.71
CA GLU A 263 -5.23 -9.82 -20.54
C GLU A 263 -5.51 -9.43 -19.11
N ARG A 264 -4.42 -9.35 -18.32
CA ARG A 264 -4.38 -8.78 -16.97
C ARG A 264 -5.60 -7.90 -16.76
N SER A 265 -6.54 -8.36 -15.95
CA SER A 265 -7.79 -7.65 -15.61
C SER A 265 -7.55 -6.29 -14.94
N CYS A 266 -6.31 -5.79 -14.93
CA CYS A 266 -5.89 -4.44 -14.55
C CYS A 266 -5.46 -3.53 -15.72
N THR A 267 -5.52 -3.94 -17.01
CA THR A 267 -4.91 -3.13 -18.11
C THR A 267 -5.78 -2.77 -19.31
N LYS A 268 -7.11 -2.97 -19.29
CA LYS A 268 -7.97 -2.38 -20.32
C LYS A 268 -8.59 -1.05 -19.88
N SER A 269 -7.99 0.04 -20.34
CA SER A 269 -8.66 1.33 -20.50
C SER A 269 -9.91 1.16 -21.39
N PRO A 270 -11.10 1.67 -21.00
CA PRO A 270 -12.28 1.70 -21.87
C PRO A 270 -12.24 2.80 -22.95
N TRP A 271 -11.15 3.56 -23.06
CA TRP A 271 -11.08 4.71 -23.96
C TRP A 271 -9.86 4.61 -24.87
N THR A 272 -9.98 3.80 -25.92
CA THR A 272 -9.22 3.96 -27.17
C THR A 272 -10.16 3.61 -28.31
N ASN A 273 -10.75 4.64 -28.90
CA ASN A 273 -11.04 4.70 -30.34
C ASN A 273 -9.77 5.21 -31.02
#